data_AF-R0GST8-F1
#
_entry.id   AF-R0GST8-F1
#
_cell.length_a   1.000
_cell.length_b   1.000
_cell.length_c   1.000
_cell.angle_alpha   90.00
_cell.angle_beta   90.00
_cell.angle_gamma   90.00
#
_symmetry.space_group_name_H-M   'P 1'
#
loop_
_entity.id
_entity.type
_entity.pdbx_description
1 polymer ?
#
loop_
_entity_poly.entity_id
_entity_poly.type
_entity_poly.pdbx_seq_one_letter_code
_entity_poly.pdbx_strand_id
1 'polypeptide(L)'
;MELCGAQTLRLSSPNFKILHLVRHAQGIHNVALEEQGEKPESEKLFDAHLSPKGLQQVSERRKKILELGLLDTIELVITSTLRRTMETSVGLFREQEDINIPNNLPPIVALDICRERMGLYPCDRRASISTHRICFPDIDFTEIKSDEDAGWKDKERETLEEVVTRGLRFLTW
;
A
#
# COMPACT_ATOMS: atom_id res chain seq x y z
N MET A 1 63.17 -8.75 1.47
CA MET A 1 62.39 -8.39 2.67
C MET A 1 60.94 -8.40 2.22
N GLU A 2 60.24 -9.50 2.52
CA GLU A 2 58.88 -9.73 2.08
C GLU A 2 57.92 -8.77 2.78
N LEU A 3 57.09 -8.06 2.02
CA LEU A 3 55.97 -7.32 2.57
C LEU A 3 54.77 -8.27 2.63
N CYS A 4 54.53 -8.75 3.84
CA CYS A 4 53.39 -9.56 4.26
C CYS A 4 52.06 -8.89 3.84
N GLY A 5 51.21 -9.65 3.14
CA GLY A 5 49.90 -9.21 2.71
C GLY A 5 48.94 -9.05 3.87
N ALA A 6 48.38 -7.85 4.03
CA ALA A 6 47.12 -7.69 4.73
C ALA A 6 46.01 -8.03 3.74
N GLN A 7 45.32 -9.16 3.94
CA GLN A 7 44.00 -9.35 3.37
C GLN A 7 43.11 -8.21 3.87
N THR A 8 42.74 -7.31 2.97
CA THR A 8 41.63 -6.39 3.20
C THR A 8 40.42 -7.26 3.48
N LEU A 9 40.08 -7.46 4.75
CA LEU A 9 38.77 -7.92 5.16
C LEU A 9 37.79 -6.91 4.57
N ARG A 10 37.22 -7.21 3.39
CA ARG A 10 36.00 -6.59 2.92
C ARG A 10 34.96 -6.97 3.97
N LEU A 11 34.79 -6.12 4.97
CA LEU A 11 33.57 -6.09 5.76
C LEU A 11 32.45 -6.05 4.72
N SER A 12 31.66 -7.11 4.65
CA SER A 12 30.44 -7.11 3.85
C SER A 12 29.68 -5.86 4.23
N SER A 13 29.40 -4.99 3.25
CA SER A 13 28.55 -3.82 3.46
C SER A 13 27.31 -4.26 4.23
N PRO A 14 26.82 -3.49 5.22
CA PRO A 14 25.62 -3.86 5.95
C PRO A 14 24.48 -4.12 4.95
N ASN A 15 23.74 -5.21 5.13
CA ASN A 15 22.50 -5.43 4.38
C ASN A 15 21.49 -4.36 4.82
N PHE A 16 21.42 -3.26 4.08
CA PHE A 16 20.42 -2.22 4.29
C PHE A 16 19.12 -2.63 3.59
N LYS A 17 17.99 -2.50 4.31
CA LYS A 17 16.67 -2.56 3.70
C LYS A 17 16.27 -1.15 3.26
N ILE A 18 15.78 -1.01 2.03
CA ILE A 18 15.24 0.25 1.53
C ILE A 18 13.72 0.18 1.62
N LEU A 19 13.11 1.16 2.30
CA LEU A 19 11.66 1.28 2.41
C LEU A 19 11.16 2.45 1.53
N HIS A 20 10.35 2.12 0.52
CA HIS A 20 9.66 3.11 -0.30
C HIS A 20 8.25 3.34 0.24
N LEU A 21 7.96 4.57 0.67
CA LEU A 21 6.64 4.96 1.16
C LEU A 21 5.83 5.64 0.06
N VAL A 22 4.65 5.09 -0.25
CA VAL A 22 3.77 5.57 -1.32
C VAL A 22 2.36 5.76 -0.75
N ARG A 23 1.83 6.98 -0.85
CA ARG A 23 0.41 7.25 -0.61
C ARG A 23 -0.42 6.75 -1.81
N HIS A 24 -1.65 6.31 -1.56
CA HIS A 24 -2.62 6.03 -2.62
C HIS A 24 -2.80 7.22 -3.57
N ALA A 25 -3.15 6.94 -4.82
CA ALA A 25 -3.55 7.96 -5.78
C ALA A 25 -4.91 8.60 -5.39
N GLN A 26 -5.35 9.64 -6.11
CA GLN A 26 -6.59 10.33 -5.77
C GLN A 26 -7.79 9.37 -5.70
N GLY A 27 -8.47 9.34 -4.55
CA GLY A 27 -9.71 8.58 -4.36
C GLY A 27 -10.95 9.42 -4.64
N ILE A 28 -12.08 8.78 -4.90
CA ILE A 28 -13.38 9.47 -5.04
C ILE A 28 -13.75 10.27 -3.78
N HIS A 29 -13.28 9.85 -2.60
CA HIS A 29 -13.48 10.59 -1.35
C HIS A 29 -12.73 11.92 -1.35
N ASN A 30 -11.54 12.02 -1.96
CA ASN A 30 -10.82 13.29 -2.06
C ASN A 30 -11.64 14.28 -2.90
N VAL A 31 -12.13 13.83 -4.06
CA VAL A 31 -12.98 14.64 -4.95
C VAL A 31 -14.27 15.06 -4.23
N ALA A 32 -14.96 14.13 -3.58
CA ALA A 32 -16.21 14.42 -2.90
C ALA A 32 -16.05 15.45 -1.77
N LEU A 33 -14.98 15.32 -0.97
CA LEU A 33 -14.71 16.21 0.16
C LEU A 33 -14.18 17.58 -0.29
N GLU A 34 -13.24 17.60 -1.23
CA GLU A 34 -12.53 18.82 -1.66
C GLU A 34 -13.31 19.63 -2.69
N GLU A 35 -14.01 18.96 -3.62
CA GLU A 35 -14.64 19.61 -4.77
C GLU A 35 -16.16 19.69 -4.66
N GLN A 36 -16.80 18.74 -3.97
CA GLN A 36 -18.26 18.63 -3.90
C GLN A 36 -18.85 19.00 -2.52
N GLY A 37 -18.00 19.21 -1.51
CA GLY A 37 -18.43 19.54 -0.15
C GLY A 37 -19.24 18.43 0.53
N GLU A 38 -19.06 17.17 0.11
CA GLU A 38 -19.68 16.02 0.75
C GLU A 38 -19.17 15.90 2.20
N LYS A 39 -19.97 15.30 3.08
CA LYS A 39 -19.56 15.03 4.46
C LYS A 39 -18.70 13.76 4.53
N PRO A 40 -17.62 13.74 5.33
CA PRO A 40 -16.77 12.56 5.46
C PRO A 40 -17.49 11.35 6.06
N GLU A 41 -18.62 11.55 6.74
CA GLU A 41 -19.49 10.50 7.30
C GLU A 41 -20.47 9.90 6.26
N SER A 42 -20.43 10.35 5.01
CA SER A 42 -21.31 9.84 3.96
C SER A 42 -20.97 8.38 3.64
N GLU A 43 -21.92 7.46 3.84
CA GLU A 43 -21.78 6.04 3.46
C GLU A 43 -21.58 5.84 1.96
N LYS A 44 -21.86 6.85 1.12
CA LYS A 44 -21.49 6.83 -0.32
C LYS A 44 -19.98 6.73 -0.54
N LEU A 45 -19.20 7.15 0.46
CA LEU A 45 -17.75 7.11 0.43
C LEU A 45 -17.20 5.79 0.98
N PHE A 46 -18.06 4.84 1.37
CA PHE A 46 -17.65 3.53 1.89
C PHE A 46 -16.59 2.87 1.01
N ASP A 47 -15.48 2.48 1.64
CA ASP A 47 -14.32 1.84 1.01
C ASP A 47 -13.95 2.47 -0.35
N ALA A 48 -13.86 3.81 -0.36
CA ALA A 48 -13.71 4.62 -1.56
C ALA A 48 -12.59 4.10 -2.48
N HIS A 49 -12.95 3.92 -3.76
CA HIS A 49 -12.05 3.57 -4.85
C HIS A 49 -11.31 4.80 -5.42
N LEU A 50 -10.36 4.57 -6.31
CA LEU A 50 -9.65 5.61 -7.06
C LEU A 50 -10.59 6.35 -8.00
N SER A 51 -10.40 7.66 -8.13
CA SER A 51 -11.08 8.45 -9.16
C SER A 51 -10.48 8.16 -10.54
N PRO A 52 -11.12 8.57 -11.65
CA PRO A 52 -10.50 8.50 -12.98
C PRO A 52 -9.12 9.17 -13.04
N LYS A 53 -8.96 10.30 -12.35
CA LYS A 53 -7.67 10.99 -12.22
C LYS A 53 -6.68 10.17 -11.37
N GLY A 54 -7.15 9.49 -10.32
CA GLY A 54 -6.33 8.57 -9.54
C GLY A 54 -5.77 7.42 -10.38
N LEU A 55 -6.59 6.81 -11.24
CA LEU A 55 -6.15 5.77 -12.18
C LEU A 55 -5.08 6.29 -13.15
N GLN A 56 -5.26 7.51 -13.68
CA GLN A 56 -4.25 8.15 -14.52
C GLN A 56 -2.93 8.36 -13.75
N GLN A 57 -2.98 8.83 -12.50
CA GLN A 57 -1.79 8.99 -11.66
C GLN A 57 -1.04 7.67 -11.44
N VAL A 58 -1.77 6.57 -11.27
CA VAL A 58 -1.19 5.22 -11.14
C VAL A 58 -0.48 4.82 -12.44
N SER A 59 -1.14 4.96 -13.58
CA SER A 59 -0.55 4.64 -14.90
C SER A 59 0.72 5.47 -15.17
N GLU A 60 0.68 6.78 -14.94
CA GLU A 60 1.84 7.66 -15.12
C GLU A 60 3.00 7.31 -14.18
N ARG A 61 2.70 6.93 -12.93
CA ARG A 61 3.72 6.53 -11.97
C ARG A 61 4.30 5.15 -12.29
N ARG A 62 3.49 4.21 -12.80
CA ARG A 62 3.97 2.90 -13.28
C ARG A 62 5.02 3.08 -14.37
N LYS A 63 4.76 3.93 -15.37
CA LYS A 63 5.72 4.24 -16.44
C LYS A 63 7.06 4.71 -15.88
N LYS A 64 7.04 5.62 -14.90
CA LYS A 64 8.26 6.10 -14.23
C LYS A 64 8.99 4.99 -13.45
N ILE A 65 8.27 4.11 -12.78
CA ILE A 65 8.87 2.97 -12.06
C ILE A 65 9.60 2.04 -13.03
N LEU A 66 8.99 1.78 -14.20
CA LEU A 66 9.59 0.98 -15.27
C LEU A 66 10.81 1.67 -15.90
N GLU A 67 10.69 2.95 -16.25
CA GLU A 67 11.78 3.76 -16.82
C GLU A 67 13.01 3.82 -15.89
N LEU A 68 12.79 3.87 -14.58
CA LEU A 68 13.86 3.90 -13.57
C LEU A 68 14.42 2.51 -13.24
N GLY A 69 13.85 1.43 -13.79
CA GLY A 69 14.21 0.05 -13.41
C GLY A 69 13.91 -0.27 -11.95
N LEU A 70 13.04 0.51 -11.28
CA LEU A 70 12.77 0.34 -9.86
C LEU A 70 12.01 -0.97 -9.61
N LEU A 71 11.17 -1.40 -10.55
CA LEU A 71 10.39 -2.65 -10.43
C LEU A 71 11.28 -3.87 -10.12
N ASP A 72 12.44 -3.96 -10.74
CA ASP A 72 13.41 -5.06 -10.57
C ASP A 72 14.11 -5.06 -9.20
N THR A 73 14.00 -3.96 -8.45
CA THR A 73 14.62 -3.79 -7.14
C THR A 73 13.65 -4.04 -5.98
N ILE A 74 12.35 -4.12 -6.27
CA ILE A 74 11.33 -4.33 -5.24
C ILE A 74 11.18 -5.81 -4.98
N GLU A 75 11.42 -6.22 -3.75
CA GLU A 75 11.29 -7.62 -3.31
C GLU A 75 9.92 -7.92 -2.67
N LEU A 76 9.22 -6.88 -2.19
CA LEU A 76 7.92 -6.99 -1.51
C LEU A 76 7.15 -5.66 -1.62
N VAL A 77 5.85 -5.77 -1.88
CA VAL A 77 4.91 -4.64 -1.77
C VAL A 77 3.98 -4.90 -0.61
N ILE A 78 3.86 -3.94 0.30
CA ILE A 78 2.88 -3.98 1.39
C ILE A 78 1.81 -2.93 1.09
N THR A 79 0.55 -3.34 1.12
CA THR A 79 -0.59 -2.46 0.88
C THR A 79 -1.53 -2.47 2.07
N SER A 80 -2.22 -1.35 2.29
CA SER A 80 -3.31 -1.31 3.25
C SER A 80 -4.52 -2.04 2.66
N THR A 81 -5.39 -2.55 3.52
CA THR A 81 -6.65 -3.20 3.14
C THR A 81 -7.75 -2.25 2.69
N LEU A 82 -7.46 -0.97 2.43
CA LEU A 82 -8.42 -0.03 1.83
C LEU A 82 -8.41 -0.15 0.30
N ARG A 83 -9.58 -0.10 -0.34
CA ARG A 83 -9.71 -0.30 -1.79
C ARG A 83 -8.78 0.58 -2.62
N ARG A 84 -8.74 1.88 -2.33
CA ARG A 84 -7.85 2.84 -3.01
C ARG A 84 -6.36 2.48 -2.93
N THR A 85 -5.88 1.92 -1.83
CA THR A 85 -4.47 1.51 -1.70
C THR A 85 -4.21 0.23 -2.47
N MET A 86 -5.14 -0.72 -2.44
CA MET A 86 -5.03 -1.96 -3.22
C MET A 86 -5.05 -1.68 -4.73
N GLU A 87 -5.97 -0.85 -5.21
CA GLU A 87 -6.02 -0.40 -6.62
C GLU A 87 -4.72 0.31 -7.02
N THR A 88 -4.17 1.15 -6.15
CA THR A 88 -2.86 1.78 -6.38
C THR A 88 -1.75 0.73 -6.48
N SER A 89 -1.65 -0.21 -5.54
CA SER A 89 -0.60 -1.23 -5.55
C SER A 89 -0.69 -2.17 -6.74
N VAL A 90 -1.90 -2.61 -7.11
CA VAL A 90 -2.12 -3.52 -8.23
C VAL A 90 -1.79 -2.81 -9.55
N GLY A 91 -2.27 -1.58 -9.76
CA GLY A 91 -1.91 -0.84 -10.98
C GLY A 91 -0.40 -0.59 -11.08
N LEU A 92 0.28 -0.29 -9.97
CA LEU A 92 1.74 -0.09 -9.99
C LEU A 92 2.56 -1.38 -10.20
N PHE A 93 2.07 -2.56 -9.78
CA PHE A 93 2.91 -3.76 -9.70
C PHE A 93 2.34 -5.03 -10.36
N ARG A 94 1.15 -4.98 -10.97
CA ARG A 94 0.48 -6.13 -11.62
C ARG A 94 -0.05 -5.85 -13.02
N GLU A 95 -0.15 -4.61 -13.45
CA GLU A 95 -0.70 -4.26 -14.77
C GLU A 95 0.23 -4.73 -15.91
N GLN A 96 -0.23 -5.66 -16.76
CA GLN A 96 0.63 -6.39 -17.70
C GLN A 96 0.65 -5.84 -19.15
N GLU A 97 0.50 -4.53 -19.34
CA GLU A 97 0.40 -3.97 -20.70
C GLU A 97 1.73 -3.98 -21.49
N ASP A 98 2.86 -4.32 -20.86
CA ASP A 98 4.19 -4.21 -21.46
C ASP A 98 4.90 -5.55 -21.69
N ILE A 99 5.57 -5.68 -22.85
CA ILE A 99 6.25 -6.90 -23.32
C ILE A 99 7.56 -7.17 -22.53
N ASN A 100 8.04 -6.20 -21.76
CA ASN A 100 9.32 -6.24 -21.02
C ASN A 100 9.13 -6.40 -19.50
N ILE A 101 8.02 -6.98 -19.05
CA ILE A 101 7.76 -7.13 -17.62
C ILE A 101 8.68 -8.21 -17.03
N PRO A 102 9.28 -7.97 -15.84
CA PRO A 102 10.11 -8.96 -15.17
C PRO A 102 9.33 -10.26 -14.92
N ASN A 103 9.97 -11.41 -15.14
CA ASN A 103 9.34 -12.72 -14.98
C ASN A 103 8.84 -12.99 -13.55
N ASN A 104 9.35 -12.26 -12.55
CA ASN A 104 8.95 -12.37 -11.15
C ASN A 104 8.52 -11.01 -10.62
N LEU A 105 7.22 -10.74 -10.66
CA LEU A 105 6.66 -9.56 -9.99
C LEU A 105 6.71 -9.74 -8.46
N PRO A 106 6.98 -8.68 -7.67
CA PRO A 106 7.07 -8.80 -6.23
C PRO A 106 5.75 -9.26 -5.62
N PRO A 107 5.72 -10.11 -4.58
CA PRO A 107 4.49 -10.40 -3.84
C PRO A 107 3.86 -9.11 -3.29
N ILE A 108 2.52 -9.09 -3.23
CA ILE A 108 1.77 -8.00 -2.61
C ILE A 108 1.07 -8.57 -1.38
N VAL A 109 1.36 -8.03 -0.19
CA VAL A 109 0.76 -8.47 1.08
C VAL A 109 -0.11 -7.35 1.64
N ALA A 110 -1.34 -7.68 2.04
CA ALA A 110 -2.26 -6.75 2.68
C ALA A 110 -2.10 -6.78 4.19
N LEU A 111 -1.98 -5.59 4.82
CA LEU A 111 -1.93 -5.44 6.27
C LEU A 111 -2.91 -4.37 6.75
N ASP A 112 -3.74 -4.69 7.75
CA ASP A 112 -4.60 -3.69 8.40
C ASP A 112 -3.78 -2.63 9.17
N ILE A 113 -2.55 -2.96 9.58
CA ILE A 113 -1.70 -2.07 10.40
C ILE A 113 -1.13 -0.88 9.64
N CYS A 114 -1.13 -0.88 8.31
CA CYS A 114 -0.67 0.26 7.50
C CYS A 114 -1.83 1.11 6.93
N ARG A 115 -3.06 0.92 7.43
CA ARG A 115 -4.22 1.76 7.05
C ARG A 115 -4.12 3.18 7.60
N GLU A 116 -4.90 4.07 6.97
CA GLU A 116 -5.26 5.38 7.50
C GLU A 116 -5.88 5.28 8.91
N ARG A 117 -6.05 6.43 9.57
CA ARG A 117 -6.77 6.59 10.83
C ARG A 117 -8.17 5.97 10.76
N MET A 118 -8.40 4.93 11.56
CA MET A 118 -9.64 4.14 11.52
C MET A 118 -10.80 4.83 12.24
N GLY A 119 -12.02 4.49 11.82
CA GLY A 119 -13.26 4.89 12.48
C GLY A 119 -13.85 6.22 12.01
N LEU A 120 -15.11 6.44 12.38
CA LEU A 120 -16.00 7.56 12.07
C LEU A 120 -16.30 7.76 10.57
N TYR A 121 -15.30 7.67 9.69
CA TYR A 121 -15.43 7.99 8.27
C TYR A 121 -15.55 6.70 7.45
N PRO A 122 -16.68 6.48 6.74
CA PRO A 122 -16.90 5.27 5.95
C PRO A 122 -15.85 5.04 4.86
N CYS A 123 -15.19 6.09 4.35
CA CYS A 123 -14.06 5.93 3.42
C CYS A 123 -12.86 5.20 4.01
N ASP A 124 -12.73 5.18 5.33
CA ASP A 124 -11.67 4.49 6.06
C ASP A 124 -12.14 3.13 6.61
N ARG A 125 -13.38 2.72 6.30
CA ARG A 125 -13.91 1.36 6.54
C ARG A 125 -13.65 0.51 5.32
N ARG A 126 -13.00 -0.65 5.50
CA ARG A 126 -12.79 -1.58 4.38
C ARG A 126 -14.03 -2.45 4.12
N ALA A 127 -14.20 -2.92 2.90
CA ALA A 127 -15.09 -4.05 2.62
C ALA A 127 -14.53 -5.36 3.20
N SER A 128 -15.33 -6.43 3.11
CA SER A 128 -14.89 -7.74 3.59
C SER A 128 -13.71 -8.26 2.77
N ILE A 129 -12.85 -9.06 3.40
CA ILE A 129 -11.71 -9.69 2.72
C ILE A 129 -12.19 -10.65 1.63
N SER A 130 -13.33 -11.30 1.83
CA SER A 130 -14.01 -12.11 0.81
C SER A 130 -14.31 -11.30 -0.45
N THR A 131 -14.83 -10.07 -0.32
CA THR A 131 -15.02 -9.17 -1.46
C THR A 131 -13.68 -8.75 -2.07
N HIS A 132 -12.69 -8.39 -1.24
CA HIS A 132 -11.38 -7.95 -1.74
C HIS A 132 -10.62 -9.06 -2.47
N ARG A 133 -10.69 -10.32 -2.03
CA ARG A 133 -10.07 -11.46 -2.75
C ARG A 133 -10.63 -11.65 -4.15
N ILE A 134 -11.91 -11.35 -4.35
CA ILE A 134 -12.53 -11.40 -5.69
C ILE A 134 -11.99 -10.27 -6.57
N CYS A 135 -11.88 -9.05 -6.01
CA CYS A 135 -11.41 -7.89 -6.76
C CYS A 135 -9.89 -7.86 -6.98
N PHE A 136 -9.12 -8.45 -6.06
CA PHE A 136 -7.67 -8.38 -5.99
C PHE A 136 -7.05 -9.77 -5.74
N PRO A 137 -7.17 -10.71 -6.69
CA PRO A 137 -6.72 -12.09 -6.52
C PRO A 137 -5.19 -12.21 -6.34
N ASP A 138 -4.42 -11.20 -6.77
CA ASP A 138 -2.96 -11.18 -6.68
C ASP A 138 -2.41 -10.67 -5.34
N ILE A 139 -3.30 -10.27 -4.41
CA ILE A 139 -2.92 -9.78 -3.08
C ILE A 139 -3.07 -10.91 -2.07
N ASP A 140 -2.01 -11.12 -1.28
CA ASP A 140 -2.01 -12.02 -0.14
C ASP A 140 -2.68 -11.36 1.07
N PHE A 141 -3.77 -11.97 1.54
CA PHE A 141 -4.53 -11.55 2.72
C PHE A 141 -4.36 -12.51 3.90
N THR A 142 -3.36 -13.39 3.90
CA THR A 142 -3.14 -14.40 4.97
C THR A 142 -2.95 -13.78 6.36
N GLU A 143 -2.38 -12.57 6.41
CA GLU A 143 -2.16 -11.82 7.66
C GLU A 143 -3.44 -11.19 8.24
N ILE A 144 -4.54 -11.18 7.48
CA ILE A 144 -5.81 -10.60 7.94
C ILE A 144 -6.65 -11.64 8.67
N LYS A 145 -6.95 -11.35 9.95
CA LYS A 145 -7.57 -12.32 10.88
C LYS A 145 -9.09 -12.35 10.83
N SER A 146 -9.74 -11.29 10.35
CA SER A 146 -11.19 -11.13 10.35
C SER A 146 -11.67 -10.80 8.96
N ASP A 147 -12.74 -11.44 8.49
CA ASP A 147 -13.32 -11.10 7.19
C ASP A 147 -13.94 -9.70 7.21
N GLU A 148 -14.67 -9.37 8.27
CA GLU A 148 -15.24 -8.03 8.51
C GLU A 148 -14.23 -7.07 9.15
N ASP A 149 -14.45 -5.77 8.96
CA ASP A 149 -13.60 -4.71 9.52
C ASP A 149 -13.84 -4.48 11.01
N ALA A 150 -13.30 -5.39 11.83
CA ALA A 150 -13.40 -5.29 13.29
C ALA A 150 -12.65 -4.09 13.90
N GLY A 151 -11.73 -3.46 13.15
CA GLY A 151 -10.94 -2.33 13.62
C GLY A 151 -11.63 -0.97 13.46
N TRP A 152 -12.64 -0.87 12.59
CA TRP A 152 -13.37 0.37 12.34
C TRP A 152 -14.56 0.51 13.30
N LYS A 153 -14.71 1.71 13.88
CA LYS A 153 -15.79 2.07 14.80
C LYS A 153 -16.62 3.22 14.23
N ASP A 154 -17.95 3.14 14.34
CA ASP A 154 -18.88 4.11 13.75
C ASP A 154 -18.89 5.48 14.44
N LYS A 155 -18.61 5.52 15.74
CA LYS A 155 -18.71 6.73 16.58
C LYS A 155 -17.38 7.27 17.09
N GLU A 156 -16.32 6.49 16.94
CA GLU A 156 -15.01 6.82 17.48
C GLU A 156 -14.00 6.82 16.35
N ARG A 157 -13.17 7.86 16.33
CA ARG A 157 -12.02 7.89 15.44
C ARG A 157 -10.77 7.59 16.24
N GLU A 158 -10.00 6.60 15.78
CA GLU A 158 -8.71 6.17 16.33
C GLU A 158 -7.86 7.39 16.71
N THR A 159 -7.25 7.45 17.86
CA THR A 159 -6.44 8.60 18.27
C THR A 159 -5.12 8.65 17.48
N LEU A 160 -4.47 9.82 17.44
CA LEU A 160 -3.15 9.92 16.81
C LEU A 160 -2.09 9.05 17.53
N GLU A 161 -2.22 8.86 18.83
CA GLU A 161 -1.35 7.98 19.62
C GLU A 161 -1.52 6.51 19.22
N GLU A 162 -2.76 6.06 19.00
CA GLU A 162 -3.04 4.72 18.49
C GLU A 162 -2.49 4.52 17.07
N VAL A 163 -2.65 5.53 16.19
CA VAL A 163 -2.06 5.49 14.83
C VAL A 163 -0.54 5.37 14.90
N VAL A 164 0.13 6.17 15.73
CA VAL A 164 1.59 6.10 15.92
C VAL A 164 2.01 4.73 16.47
N THR A 165 1.30 4.23 17.48
CA THR A 165 1.56 2.91 18.07
C THR A 165 1.46 1.81 17.02
N ARG A 166 0.43 1.85 16.18
CA ARG A 166 0.22 0.90 15.08
C ARG A 166 1.27 1.05 13.96
N GLY A 167 1.68 2.29 13.65
CA GLY A 167 2.77 2.57 12.72
C GLY A 167 4.13 2.05 13.19
N LEU A 168 4.44 2.14 14.49
CA LEU A 168 5.65 1.57 15.06
C LEU A 168 5.64 0.03 14.96
N ARG A 169 4.49 -0.61 15.18
CA ARG A 169 4.34 -2.05 14.98
C ARG A 169 4.60 -2.48 13.54
N PHE A 170 4.18 -1.66 12.57
CA PHE A 170 4.46 -1.90 11.15
C PHE A 170 5.96 -1.85 10.83
N LEU A 171 6.72 -0.93 11.43
CA LEU A 171 8.17 -0.86 11.24
C LEU A 171 8.93 -2.06 11.84
N THR A 172 8.27 -2.85 12.69
CA THR A 172 8.83 -4.05 13.34
C THR A 172 8.23 -5.36 12.83
N TRP A 173 7.37 -5.33 11.81
CA TRP A 173 6.82 -6.51 11.15
C TRP A 173 7.91 -7.20 10.31
#